data_AF-A0A7L1JVD4-F1
#
_entry.id   AF-A0A7L1JVD4-F1
#
_cell.length_a   1.000
_cell.length_b   1.000
_cell.length_c   1.000
_cell.angle_alpha   90.00
_cell.angle_beta   90.00
_cell.angle_gamma   90.00
#
_symmetry.space_group_name_H-M   'P 1'
#
loop_
_entity.id
_entity.type
_entity.pdbx_description
1 polymer ?
#
loop_
_entity_poly.entity_id
_entity_poly.type
_entity_poly.pdbx_seq_one_letter_code
_entity_poly.pdbx_strand_id
1 'polypeptide(L)' 'WQELVTFEDIAIYLSRTEYDAIEEEQRELYRSVMLDNYKLLMSLGYPGPKPDILYRLENGEEPWV' A
#
# COMPACT_ATOMS: atom_id res chain seq x y z
N TRP A 1 -6.74 -25.92 -4.66
CA TRP A 1 -7.02 -24.51 -5.01
C TRP A 1 -6.03 -23.67 -4.23
N GLN A 2 -5.23 -22.87 -4.92
CA GLN A 2 -4.44 -21.83 -4.27
C GLN A 2 -5.36 -20.62 -4.11
N GLU A 3 -5.43 -20.05 -2.91
CA GLU A 3 -6.09 -18.76 -2.70
C GLU A 3 -5.33 -17.69 -3.50
N LEU A 4 -6.06 -16.80 -4.15
CA LEU A 4 -5.48 -15.67 -4.85
C LEU A 4 -4.98 -14.67 -3.80
N VAL A 5 -3.69 -14.33 -3.87
CA VAL A 5 -3.13 -13.26 -3.06
C VAL A 5 -3.78 -11.95 -3.49
N THR A 6 -4.26 -11.20 -2.51
CA THR A 6 -4.87 -9.87 -2.68
C THR A 6 -3.91 -8.79 -2.18
N PHE A 7 -4.26 -7.53 -2.42
CA PHE A 7 -3.42 -6.43 -1.93
C PHE A 7 -3.46 -6.36 -0.39
N GLU A 8 -4.61 -6.67 0.18
CA GLU A 8 -4.89 -6.70 1.61
C GLU A 8 -3.99 -7.71 2.36
N ASP A 9 -3.57 -8.79 1.69
CA ASP A 9 -2.68 -9.80 2.28
C ASP A 9 -1.23 -9.31 2.44
N ILE A 10 -0.83 -8.26 1.69
CA ILE A 10 0.55 -7.76 1.65
C ILE A 10 0.66 -6.29 2.08
N ALA A 11 -0.46 -5.59 2.22
CA ALA A 11 -0.51 -4.19 2.60
C ALA A 11 -0.45 -3.99 4.12
N ILE A 12 0.20 -2.91 4.54
CA ILE A 12 0.17 -2.42 5.92
C ILE A 12 -0.64 -1.14 5.91
N TYR A 13 -1.61 -1.04 6.81
CA TYR A 13 -2.43 0.15 6.96
C TYR A 13 -2.05 0.84 8.26
N LEU A 14 -1.69 2.11 8.15
CA LEU A 14 -1.39 2.95 9.29
C LEU A 14 -2.63 3.77 9.62
N SER A 15 -3.02 3.81 10.88
CA SER A 15 -3.93 4.84 11.37
C SER A 15 -3.25 6.21 11.29
N ARG A 16 -4.05 7.28 11.36
CA ARG A 16 -3.51 8.64 11.40
C ARG A 16 -2.47 8.83 12.51
N THR A 17 -2.73 8.30 13.69
CA THR A 17 -1.80 8.41 14.83
C THR A 17 -0.50 7.66 14.60
N GLU A 18 -0.54 6.47 14.00
CA GLU A 18 0.68 5.72 13.66
C GLU A 18 1.48 6.41 12.55
N TYR A 19 0.79 6.97 11.56
CA TYR A 19 1.41 7.74 10.48
C TYR A 19 2.09 9.02 11.00
N ASP A 20 1.44 9.71 11.94
CA ASP A 20 1.97 10.91 12.58
C ASP A 20 3.16 10.60 13.51
N ALA A 21 3.25 9.35 14.02
CA ALA A 21 4.30 8.91 14.92
C ALA A 21 5.59 8.43 14.22
N ILE A 22 5.54 8.12 12.92
CA ILE A 22 6.71 7.68 12.15
C ILE A 22 7.46 8.85 11.51
N GLU A 23 8.78 8.69 11.40
CA GLU A 23 9.68 9.67 10.78
C GLU A 23 9.49 9.76 9.25
N GLU A 24 9.92 10.85 8.62
CA GLU A 24 9.74 11.05 7.18
C GLU A 24 10.41 9.94 6.35
N GLU A 25 11.59 9.46 6.75
CA GLU A 25 12.26 8.32 6.10
C GLU A 25 11.42 7.04 6.14
N GLN A 26 10.74 6.79 7.27
CA GLN A 26 9.82 5.66 7.41
C GLN A 26 8.55 5.85 6.56
N ARG A 27 8.07 7.09 6.40
CA ARG A 27 6.95 7.40 5.51
C ARG A 27 7.34 7.16 4.05
N GLU A 28 8.51 7.61 3.62
CA GLU A 28 9.03 7.36 2.27
C GLU A 28 9.17 5.85 2.00
N LEU A 29 9.74 5.10 2.96
CA LEU A 29 9.83 3.65 2.88
C LEU A 29 8.44 3.00 2.77
N TYR A 30 7.49 3.43 3.59
CA TYR A 30 6.10 2.97 3.53
C TYR A 30 5.49 3.19 2.14
N ARG A 31 5.63 4.40 1.58
CA ARG A 31 5.12 4.73 0.23
C ARG A 31 5.74 3.80 -0.82
N SER A 32 7.07 3.62 -0.77
CA SER A 32 7.80 2.77 -1.72
C SER A 32 7.34 1.31 -1.65
N VAL A 33 7.25 0.75 -0.43
CA VAL A 33 6.85 -0.64 -0.21
C VAL A 33 5.42 -0.88 -0.69
N MET A 34 4.47 0.01 -0.39
CA MET A 34 3.08 -0.16 -0.83
C MET A 34 2.93 -0.12 -2.36
N LEU A 35 3.68 0.76 -3.04
CA LEU A 35 3.70 0.82 -4.50
C LEU A 35 4.32 -0.45 -5.12
N ASP A 36 5.41 -0.94 -4.54
CA ASP A 36 6.08 -2.15 -5.03
C ASP A 36 5.27 -3.42 -4.78
N ASN A 37 4.56 -3.49 -3.65
CA ASN A 37 3.58 -4.54 -3.36
C ASN A 37 2.50 -4.61 -4.45
N TYR A 38 1.95 -3.46 -4.86
CA TYR A 38 0.97 -3.44 -5.95
C TYR A 38 1.55 -3.89 -7.29
N LYS A 39 2.76 -3.47 -7.63
CA LYS A 39 3.44 -3.92 -8.86
C LYS A 39 3.66 -5.43 -8.85
N LEU A 40 4.07 -5.99 -7.71
CA LEU A 40 4.23 -7.43 -7.53
C LEU A 40 2.89 -8.14 -7.71
N LEU A 41 1.84 -7.63 -7.09
CA LEU A 41 0.49 -8.18 -7.21
C LEU A 41 -0.02 -8.19 -8.65
N MET A 42 0.19 -7.09 -9.39
CA MET A 42 -0.11 -7.00 -10.82
C MET A 42 0.68 -8.03 -11.64
N SER A 43 1.94 -8.28 -11.29
CA SER A 43 2.77 -9.29 -11.98
C SER A 43 2.27 -10.72 -11.77
N LEU A 44 1.51 -10.96 -10.68
CA LEU A 44 0.86 -12.23 -10.38
C LEU A 44 -0.52 -12.38 -11.04
N GLY A 45 -0.94 -11.41 -11.88
CA GLY A 45 -2.20 -11.47 -12.62
C GLY A 45 -3.41 -11.04 -11.81
N TYR A 46 -3.22 -10.16 -10.81
CA TYR A 46 -4.31 -9.64 -9.99
C TYR A 46 -5.42 -8.98 -10.82
N PRO A 47 -6.67 -9.46 -10.71
CA PRO A 47 -7.79 -8.95 -11.51
C PRO A 47 -8.60 -7.86 -10.78
N GLY A 48 -8.25 -7.54 -9.53
CA GLY A 48 -9.04 -6.64 -8.70
C GLY A 48 -8.79 -5.15 -9.02
N PRO A 49 -9.64 -4.25 -8.48
CA PRO A 49 -9.47 -2.82 -8.66
C PRO A 49 -8.22 -2.33 -7.96
N LYS A 50 -7.71 -1.18 -8.40
CA LYS A 50 -6.62 -0.48 -7.72
C LYS A 50 -7.09 0.02 -6.34
N PRO A 51 -6.41 -0.33 -5.24
CA PRO A 51 -6.74 0.16 -3.90
C PRO A 51 -6.68 1.69 -3.76
N ASP A 52 -7.62 2.28 -3.01
CA ASP A 52 -7.69 3.73 -2.74
C ASP A 52 -6.41 4.29 -2.10
N ILE A 53 -5.76 3.50 -1.25
CA ILE A 53 -4.50 3.91 -0.61
C ILE A 53 -3.40 4.18 -1.64
N LEU A 54 -3.38 3.45 -2.76
CA LEU A 54 -2.41 3.68 -3.83
C LEU A 54 -2.69 4.97 -4.59
N TYR A 55 -3.96 5.32 -4.79
CA TYR A 55 -4.32 6.62 -5.38
C TYR A 55 -3.79 7.77 -4.53
N ARG A 56 -3.93 7.68 -3.20
CA ARG A 56 -3.39 8.69 -2.27
C ARG A 56 -1.86 8.77 -2.35
N LEU A 57 -1.19 7.61 -2.31
CA LEU A 57 0.27 7.51 -2.40
C LEU A 57 0.83 8.12 -3.70
N GLU A 58 0.21 7.87 -4.85
CA GLU A 58 0.64 8.41 -6.14
C GLU A 58 0.43 9.92 -6.27
N ASN A 59 -0.61 10.46 -5.64
CA ASN A 59 -0.88 11.89 -5.62
C ASN A 59 -0.10 12.65 -4.54
N GLY A 60 0.76 11.96 -3.78
CA GLY A 60 1.50 12.54 -2.66
C GLY A 60 0.61 12.90 -1.47
N GLU A 61 -0.62 12.38 -1.43
CA GLU A 61 -1.52 12.54 -0.29
C GLU A 61 -1.09 11.61 0.83
N GLU A 62 -1.51 11.96 2.04
CA GLU A 62 -1.18 11.18 3.21
C GLU A 62 -2.09 9.92 3.25
N PRO A 63 -1.55 8.70 3.42
CA PRO A 63 -2.25 7.44 3.13
C PRO A 63 -2.92 6.73 4.33
N TRP A 64 -3.09 7.40 5.48
CA TRP A 64 -3.66 6.75 6.68
C TRP A 64 -5.12 6.32 6.54
N VAL A 65 -5.51 5.24 7.22
CA VAL A 65 -6.91 4.79 7.34
C VAL A 65 -7.63 5.50 8.48
#